data_AF-A0A6P2BTJ1-F1
#
_entry.id   AF-A0A6P2BTJ1-F1
#
_cell.length_a   1.000
_cell.length_b   1.000
_cell.length_c   1.000
_cell.angle_alpha   90.00
_cell.angle_beta   90.00
_cell.angle_gamma   90.00
#
_symmetry.space_group_name_H-M   'P 1'
#
loop_
_entity.id
_entity.type
_entity.pdbx_description
1 polymer ?
#
loop_
_entity_poly.entity_id
_entity_poly.type
_entity_poly.pdbx_seq_one_letter_code
_entity_poly.pdbx_strand_id
1 'polypeptide(L)'
;MGTTVREELQDEFLSTLRKGQDIALDALKTLVESVQFVTPAMPAVRVPLADRLPTAHEVVAGGYDFAERLLANQRQFADEVITAVSPLRPVRAEKAAE
;
A
#
# COMPACT_ATOMS: atom_id res chain seq x y z
N MET A 1 9.44 -16.49 30.56
CA MET A 1 9.78 -15.08 30.25
C MET A 1 9.90 -14.80 28.74
N GLY A 2 10.11 -15.77 27.85
CA GLY A 2 10.23 -15.52 26.40
C GLY A 2 8.94 -15.64 25.57
N THR A 3 7.87 -16.21 26.12
CA THR A 3 6.58 -16.38 25.44
C THR A 3 5.68 -15.15 25.58
N THR A 4 5.67 -14.52 26.75
CA THR A 4 4.87 -13.32 27.06
C THR A 4 5.23 -12.11 26.21
N VAL A 5 6.52 -11.85 25.97
CA VAL A 5 6.98 -10.73 25.13
C VAL A 5 6.54 -10.93 23.66
N ARG A 6 6.42 -12.16 23.19
CA ARG A 6 6.03 -12.48 21.80
C ARG A 6 4.52 -12.39 21.59
N GLU A 7 3.74 -12.65 22.62
CA GLU A 7 2.28 -12.53 22.63
C GLU A 7 1.87 -11.05 22.74
N GLU A 8 2.48 -10.28 23.65
CA GLU A 8 2.26 -8.83 23.76
C GLU A 8 2.61 -8.09 22.45
N LEU A 9 3.73 -8.43 21.81
CA LEU A 9 4.12 -7.84 20.52
C LEU A 9 3.17 -8.21 19.37
N GLN A 10 2.61 -9.42 19.38
CA GLN A 10 1.63 -9.84 18.38
C GLN A 10 0.30 -9.12 18.56
N ASP A 11 -0.17 -9.01 19.80
CA ASP A 11 -1.41 -8.28 20.12
C ASP A 11 -1.26 -6.78 19.85
N GLU A 12 -0.11 -6.19 20.17
CA GLU A 12 0.19 -4.79 19.86
C GLU A 12 0.26 -4.55 18.35
N PHE A 13 0.86 -5.46 17.58
CA PHE A 13 0.93 -5.38 16.12
C PHE A 13 -0.46 -5.53 15.47
N LEU A 14 -1.25 -6.52 15.93
CA LEU A 14 -2.61 -6.73 15.43
C LEU A 14 -3.54 -5.58 15.81
N SER A 15 -3.40 -5.03 17.02
CA SER A 15 -4.12 -3.85 17.48
C SER A 15 -3.75 -2.61 16.66
N THR A 16 -2.47 -2.41 16.38
CA THR A 16 -1.96 -1.31 15.55
C THR A 16 -2.47 -1.41 14.11
N LEU A 17 -2.50 -2.62 13.54
CA LEU A 17 -3.06 -2.86 12.20
C LEU A 17 -4.57 -2.57 12.17
N ARG A 18 -5.32 -3.06 13.16
CA ARG A 18 -6.77 -2.82 13.25
C ARG A 18 -7.07 -1.33 13.40
N LYS A 19 -6.33 -0.65 14.27
CA LYS A 19 -6.43 0.80 14.48
C LYS A 19 -6.05 1.59 13.22
N GLY A 20 -5.04 1.14 12.48
CA GLY A 20 -4.67 1.72 11.20
C GLY A 20 -5.77 1.57 10.14
N GLN A 21 -6.42 0.41 10.09
CA GLN A 21 -7.57 0.17 9.20
C GLN A 21 -8.75 1.08 9.53
N ASP A 22 -9.08 1.25 10.82
CA ASP A 22 -10.15 2.15 11.25
C ASP A 22 -9.85 3.62 10.92
N ILE A 23 -8.61 4.08 11.19
CA ILE A 23 -8.17 5.44 10.86
C ILE A 23 -8.21 5.70 9.35
N ALA A 24 -7.75 4.74 8.54
CA ALA A 24 -7.78 4.85 7.09
C ALA A 24 -9.22 4.88 6.55
N LEU A 25 -10.12 4.07 7.13
CA LEU A 25 -11.53 4.06 6.76
C LEU A 25 -12.23 5.38 7.12
N ASP A 26 -11.93 5.96 8.28
CA ASP A 26 -12.52 7.24 8.69
C ASP A 26 -11.98 8.41 7.87
N ALA A 27 -10.69 8.39 7.53
CA ALA A 27 -10.11 9.35 6.59
C ALA A 27 -10.77 9.23 5.21
N LEU A 28 -11.01 8.00 4.73
CA LEU A 28 -11.69 7.76 3.46
C LEU A 28 -13.15 8.25 3.49
N LYS A 29 -13.90 7.96 4.54
CA LYS A 29 -15.28 8.47 4.72
C LYS A 29 -15.30 10.00 4.74
N THR A 30 -14.39 10.62 5.47
CA THR A 30 -14.26 12.08 5.53
C THR A 30 -13.99 12.68 4.15
N LEU A 31 -13.12 12.04 3.35
CA LEU A 31 -12.87 12.47 1.98
C LEU A 31 -14.11 12.30 1.09
N VAL A 32 -14.83 11.18 1.20
CA VAL A 32 -16.06 10.94 0.43
C VAL A 32 -17.15 11.94 0.81
N GLU A 33 -17.37 12.18 2.10
CA GLU A 33 -18.32 13.19 2.60
C GLU A 33 -17.92 14.60 2.16
N SER A 34 -16.62 14.93 2.19
CA SER A 34 -16.11 16.20 1.69
C SER A 34 -16.35 16.37 0.18
N VAL A 35 -16.13 15.33 -0.62
CA VAL A 35 -16.44 15.36 -2.06
C VAL A 35 -17.94 15.48 -2.30
N GLN A 36 -18.80 14.79 -1.54
CA GLN A 36 -20.26 14.90 -1.69
C GLN A 36 -20.79 16.27 -1.26
N PHE A 37 -20.25 16.86 -0.19
CA PHE A 37 -20.60 18.21 0.26
C PHE A 37 -20.15 19.29 -0.73
N VAL A 38 -19.03 19.06 -1.44
CA VAL A 38 -18.49 19.96 -2.46
C VAL A 38 -19.05 19.65 -3.85
N THR A 39 -19.74 18.53 -4.05
CA THR A 39 -20.44 18.23 -5.31
C THR A 39 -21.61 19.20 -5.44
N PRO A 40 -21.52 20.22 -6.30
CA PRO A 40 -22.57 21.22 -6.37
C PRO A 40 -23.76 20.57 -7.07
N ALA A 41 -24.93 20.59 -6.45
CA ALA A 41 -26.19 20.53 -7.18
C ALA A 41 -26.37 21.85 -7.97
N MET A 42 -25.46 22.16 -8.91
CA MET A 42 -25.49 23.36 -9.74
C MET A 42 -25.11 23.07 -11.20
N PRO A 43 -25.85 23.66 -12.16
CA PRO A 43 -25.61 23.45 -13.59
C PRO A 43 -24.26 24.06 -13.98
N ALA A 44 -23.44 23.26 -14.68
CA ALA A 44 -22.23 23.68 -15.40
C ALA A 44 -21.48 24.87 -14.77
N VAL A 45 -20.99 24.68 -13.54
CA VAL A 45 -20.04 25.62 -12.93
C VAL A 45 -18.79 25.61 -13.80
N ARG A 46 -18.50 26.72 -14.49
CA ARG A 46 -17.20 26.98 -15.10
C ARG A 46 -16.16 26.92 -13.98
N VAL A 47 -15.53 25.77 -13.82
CA VAL A 47 -14.50 25.52 -12.81
C VAL A 47 -13.32 26.43 -13.16
N PRO A 48 -12.90 27.39 -12.30
CA PRO A 48 -11.86 28.37 -12.62
C PRO A 48 -10.43 27.80 -12.80
N LEU A 49 -10.31 26.48 -12.97
CA LEU A 49 -9.06 25.75 -13.20
C LEU A 49 -9.28 24.55 -14.15
N ALA A 50 -10.39 24.49 -14.90
CA ALA A 50 -10.66 23.39 -15.81
C ALA A 50 -9.51 23.15 -16.82
N ASP A 51 -8.86 24.22 -17.28
CA ASP A 51 -7.70 24.15 -18.18
C ASP A 51 -6.42 23.64 -17.51
N ARG A 52 -6.42 23.45 -16.18
CA ARG A 52 -5.29 22.88 -15.42
C ARG A 52 -5.61 21.52 -14.82
N LEU A 53 -6.81 20.99 -15.03
CA LEU A 53 -7.14 19.65 -14.60
C LEU A 53 -6.53 18.66 -15.60
N PRO A 54 -5.76 17.66 -15.12
CA PRO A 54 -5.32 16.58 -15.99
C PRO A 54 -6.56 15.91 -16.59
N THR A 55 -6.47 15.64 -17.88
CA THR A 55 -7.54 14.96 -18.61
C THR A 55 -7.77 13.57 -18.04
N ALA A 56 -8.98 13.03 -18.21
CA ALA A 56 -9.28 11.67 -17.76
C ALA A 56 -8.30 10.64 -18.34
N HIS A 57 -7.80 10.87 -19.56
CA HIS A 57 -6.79 10.03 -20.20
C HIS A 57 -5.43 10.09 -19.48
N GLU A 58 -4.98 11.29 -19.10
CA GLU A 58 -3.72 11.46 -18.35
C GLU A 58 -3.79 10.87 -16.94
N VAL A 59 -4.96 10.96 -16.29
CA VAL A 59 -5.18 10.31 -14.98
C VAL A 59 -5.09 8.78 -15.12
N VAL A 60 -5.72 8.21 -16.15
CA VAL A 60 -5.65 6.77 -16.41
C VAL A 60 -4.22 6.34 -16.74
N ALA A 61 -3.53 7.06 -17.64
CA ALA A 61 -2.14 6.80 -17.98
C ALA A 61 -1.24 6.87 -16.74
N GLY A 62 -1.38 7.90 -15.90
CA GLY A 62 -0.63 8.03 -14.64
C GLY A 62 -0.92 6.89 -13.65
N GLY A 63 -2.15 6.37 -13.63
CA GLY A 63 -2.51 5.19 -12.84
C GLY A 63 -1.78 3.92 -13.31
N TYR A 64 -1.69 3.71 -14.62
CA TYR A 64 -0.91 2.60 -15.20
C TYR A 64 0.58 2.76 -14.93
N ASP A 65 1.16 3.95 -15.15
CA ASP A 65 2.57 4.24 -14.87
C ASP A 65 2.91 4.01 -13.39
N PHE A 66 2.02 4.40 -12.48
CA PHE A 66 2.17 4.12 -11.06
C PHE A 66 2.16 2.62 -10.77
N ALA A 67 1.23 1.88 -11.35
CA ALA A 67 1.15 0.43 -11.18
C ALA A 67 2.41 -0.27 -11.71
N GLU A 68 2.95 0.15 -12.85
CA GLU A 68 4.22 -0.37 -13.39
C GLU A 68 5.38 -0.11 -12.42
N ARG A 69 5.50 1.11 -11.89
CA ARG A 69 6.53 1.45 -10.90
C ARG A 69 6.37 0.66 -9.61
N LEU A 70 5.13 0.46 -9.15
CA LEU A 70 4.83 -0.35 -7.98
C LEU A 70 5.27 -1.80 -8.19
N LEU A 71 4.91 -2.40 -9.33
CA LEU A 71 5.32 -3.76 -9.68
C LEU A 71 6.85 -3.89 -9.80
N ALA A 72 7.52 -2.91 -10.41
CA ALA A 72 8.98 -2.87 -10.50
C ALA A 72 9.63 -2.85 -9.11
N ASN A 73 9.12 -2.00 -8.20
CA ASN A 73 9.61 -1.93 -6.82
C ASN A 73 9.37 -3.23 -6.04
N GLN A 74 8.20 -3.88 -6.22
CA GLN A 74 7.92 -5.18 -5.59
C GLN A 74 8.89 -6.27 -6.07
N ARG A 75 9.21 -6.28 -7.38
CA ARG A 75 10.20 -7.20 -7.94
C ARG A 75 11.59 -6.96 -7.35
N GLN A 76 12.02 -5.70 -7.28
CA GLN A 76 13.31 -5.36 -6.67
C GLN A 76 13.37 -5.78 -5.21
N PHE A 77 12.31 -5.52 -4.43
CA PHE A 77 12.22 -5.96 -3.05
C PHE A 77 12.32 -7.49 -2.94
N ALA A 78 11.62 -8.23 -3.80
CA ALA A 78 11.71 -9.69 -3.82
C ALA A 78 13.14 -10.19 -4.12
N ASP A 79 13.82 -9.59 -5.09
CA ASP A 79 15.22 -9.91 -5.41
C ASP A 79 16.17 -9.57 -4.26
N GLU A 80 15.98 -8.44 -3.59
CA GLU A 80 16.75 -8.05 -2.40
C GLU A 80 16.52 -9.01 -1.23
N VAL A 81 15.27 -9.43 -1.00
CA VAL A 81 14.94 -10.45 0.01
C VAL A 81 15.62 -11.78 -0.32
N ILE A 82 15.54 -12.25 -1.56
CA ILE A 82 16.20 -13.50 -2.01
C ILE A 82 17.72 -13.39 -1.84
N THR A 83 18.30 -12.24 -2.16
CA THR A 83 19.73 -11.98 -2.00
C THR A 83 20.12 -11.98 -0.52
N ALA A 84 19.34 -11.34 0.34
CA ALA A 84 19.59 -11.28 1.77
C ALA A 84 19.49 -12.65 2.45
N VAL A 85 18.60 -13.54 1.98
CA VAL A 85 18.47 -14.91 2.48
C VAL A 85 19.35 -15.92 1.75
N SER A 86 20.06 -15.53 0.69
CA SER A 86 20.99 -16.39 -0.04
C SER A 86 22.11 -17.00 0.82
N PRO A 87 22.68 -16.32 1.84
CA PRO A 87 23.64 -16.92 2.77
C PRO A 87 22.99 -17.93 3.73
N LEU A 88 21.66 -17.92 3.84
CA LEU A 88 20.88 -18.81 4.71
C LEU A 88 20.28 -20.01 3.95
N ARG A 89 20.55 -20.15 2.64
CA ARG A 89 20.19 -21.38 1.93
C ARG A 89 20.92 -22.56 2.60
N PRO A 90 20.20 -23.55 3.14
CA PRO A 90 20.84 -24.66 3.82
C PRO A 90 21.75 -25.40 2.85
N VAL A 91 23.04 -25.51 3.20
CA VAL A 91 23.94 -26.56 2.71
C VAL A 91 23.42 -27.88 3.28
N ARG A 92 22.29 -28.37 2.76
CA ARG A 92 21.68 -29.64 3.15
C ARG A 92 20.98 -30.30 1.98
N ALA A 93 21.73 -30.52 0.91
CA ALA A 93 21.37 -31.50 -0.12
C ALA A 93 22.56 -32.37 -0.55
N GLU A 94 23.73 -32.27 0.09
CA GLU A 94 24.92 -33.03 -0.33
C GLU A 94 25.60 -33.84 0.79
N LYS A 95 25.13 -33.78 2.04
CA LYS A 95 25.70 -34.59 3.15
C LYS A 95 24.64 -35.28 4.02
N ALA A 96 23.70 -35.98 3.38
CA ALA A 96 22.80 -36.91 4.07
C ALA A 96 22.60 -38.22 3.29
N ALA A 97 23.52 -38.52 2.37
CA ALA A 97 23.59 -39.77 1.64
C ALA A 97 25.05 -40.22 1.55
N GLU A 98 25.71 -40.41 2.69
CA GLU A 98 26.88 -41.30 2.82
C GLU A 98 26.91 -41.90 4.22
#